data_AF-A0A1F8MMN3-F1
#
_entry.id   AF-A0A1F8MMN3-F1
#
_cell.length_a   1.000
_cell.length_b   1.000
_cell.length_c   1.000
_cell.angle_alpha   90.00
_cell.angle_beta   90.00
_cell.angle_gamma   90.00
#
_symmetry.space_group_name_H-M   'P 1'
#
loop_
_entity.id
_entity.type
_entity.pdbx_description
1 polymer ?
#
loop_
_entity_poly.entity_id
_entity_poly.type
_entity_poly.pdbx_seq_one_letter_code
_entity_poly.pdbx_strand_id
1 'polypeptide(L)'
;MKILLIIASIILIPILAACSTEETSSPSSSIPAEKPTYSQVLQTYPNDVRLCRTVATVEEVNGEIVIKGDIDIFDGKERIRWYGTKVTTETAVTFEGMSFPAGAMLTVDKDLNWIEVSSWD
;
A
#
# COMPACT_ATOMS: atom_id res chain seq x y z
N MET A 1 -21.72 42.01 21.99
CA MET A 1 -23.01 42.04 21.26
C MET A 1 -23.51 40.60 21.13
N LYS A 2 -24.77 40.37 21.51
CA LYS A 2 -25.60 39.15 21.34
C LYS A 2 -25.28 37.91 22.18
N ILE A 3 -25.94 37.88 23.33
CA ILE A 3 -26.49 36.70 24.02
C ILE A 3 -27.53 36.04 23.11
N LEU A 4 -27.56 34.70 23.06
CA LEU A 4 -28.76 33.96 22.71
C LEU A 4 -28.90 32.73 23.62
N LEU A 5 -30.03 32.66 24.30
CA LEU A 5 -30.43 31.69 25.31
C LEU A 5 -31.87 31.30 24.95
N ILE A 6 -32.13 30.04 24.57
CA ILE A 6 -33.47 29.42 24.45
C ILE A 6 -33.26 27.93 24.75
N ILE A 7 -33.46 27.45 26.00
CA ILE A 7 -34.70 26.98 26.66
C ILE A 7 -35.18 25.61 26.17
N ALA A 8 -35.43 24.77 27.17
CA ALA A 8 -35.71 23.34 27.20
C ALA A 8 -36.92 22.85 26.39
N SER A 9 -36.90 21.57 26.03
CA SER A 9 -38.10 20.74 26.02
C SER A 9 -37.76 19.32 26.47
N ILE A 10 -38.27 18.98 27.66
CA ILE A 10 -38.27 17.64 28.25
C ILE A 10 -39.36 16.83 27.54
N ILE A 11 -39.03 15.65 27.04
CA ILE A 11 -40.02 14.60 26.79
C ILE A 11 -39.60 13.36 27.56
N LEU A 12 -40.43 13.03 28.54
CA LEU A 12 -40.40 11.85 29.39
C LEU A 12 -41.16 10.71 28.67
N ILE A 13 -40.54 9.55 28.48
CA ILE A 13 -41.24 8.30 28.11
C ILE A 13 -40.74 7.20 29.05
N PRO A 14 -41.62 6.56 29.84
CA PRO A 14 -41.30 5.32 30.54
C PRO A 14 -42.01 4.15 29.85
N ILE A 15 -41.27 3.17 29.31
CA ILE A 15 -41.81 1.81 29.13
C ILE A 15 -40.71 0.79 29.47
N LEU A 16 -40.97 0.07 30.57
CA LEU A 16 -40.36 -1.18 30.96
C LEU A 16 -40.92 -2.30 30.08
N ALA A 17 -40.08 -3.12 29.43
CA ALA A 17 -40.26 -4.57 29.29
C ALA A 17 -39.10 -5.18 28.48
N ALA A 18 -38.58 -6.28 29.01
CA ALA A 18 -37.37 -6.96 28.60
C ALA A 18 -37.52 -7.79 27.32
N CYS A 19 -36.45 -7.89 26.54
CA CYS A 19 -35.95 -9.19 26.09
C CYS A 19 -34.45 -9.08 25.77
N SER A 20 -33.71 -10.06 26.27
CA SER A 20 -32.27 -10.21 26.13
C SER A 20 -31.90 -10.47 24.68
N THR A 21 -30.90 -9.78 24.15
CA THR A 21 -29.97 -10.38 23.19
C THR A 21 -28.62 -9.71 23.39
N GLU A 22 -27.67 -10.47 23.90
CA GLU A 22 -26.25 -10.13 23.91
C GLU A 22 -25.81 -9.89 22.47
N GLU A 23 -25.70 -8.63 22.05
CA GLU A 23 -24.87 -8.29 20.91
C GLU A 23 -23.44 -8.14 21.41
N THR A 24 -22.81 -9.31 21.48
CA THR A 24 -21.37 -9.49 21.46
C THR A 24 -20.71 -8.36 20.66
N SER A 25 -19.97 -7.51 21.38
CA SER A 25 -18.98 -6.64 20.79
C SER A 25 -18.06 -7.49 19.92
N SER A 26 -18.30 -7.51 18.62
CA SER A 26 -17.36 -8.03 17.64
C SER A 26 -16.05 -7.27 17.85
N PRO A 27 -14.94 -7.92 18.20
CA PRO A 27 -13.67 -7.25 18.11
C PRO A 27 -13.47 -6.96 16.63
N SER A 28 -13.63 -5.70 16.23
CA SER A 28 -13.08 -5.19 14.99
C SER A 28 -11.57 -5.24 15.13
N SER A 29 -11.04 -6.45 15.01
CA SER A 29 -9.62 -6.74 14.91
C SER A 29 -9.21 -6.15 13.56
N SER A 30 -8.75 -4.91 13.60
CA SER A 30 -8.11 -4.23 12.49
C SER A 30 -6.75 -4.90 12.30
N ILE A 31 -6.76 -6.11 11.72
CA ILE A 31 -5.55 -6.73 11.19
C ILE A 31 -5.05 -5.74 10.12
N PRO A 32 -3.84 -5.17 10.25
CA PRO A 32 -3.25 -4.37 9.20
C PRO A 32 -3.23 -5.23 7.94
N ALA A 33 -3.70 -4.70 6.80
CA ALA A 33 -3.63 -5.42 5.54
C ALA A 33 -2.18 -5.88 5.32
N GLU A 34 -1.97 -7.19 5.33
CA GLU A 34 -0.65 -7.79 5.15
C GLU A 34 -0.15 -7.47 3.73
N LYS A 35 1.12 -7.12 3.61
CA LYS A 35 1.74 -6.84 2.30
C LYS A 35 1.66 -8.12 1.44
N PRO A 36 1.27 -8.01 0.15
CA PRO A 36 1.21 -9.17 -0.71
C PRO A 36 2.62 -9.74 -0.93
N THR A 37 2.70 -11.03 -1.26
CA THR A 37 3.94 -11.62 -1.77
C THR A 37 4.10 -11.30 -3.26
N TYR A 38 5.33 -11.39 -3.80
CA TYR A 38 5.56 -11.12 -5.22
C TYR A 38 4.73 -12.04 -6.13
N SER A 39 4.66 -13.33 -5.81
CA SER A 39 3.84 -14.29 -6.53
C SER A 39 2.33 -13.98 -6.50
N GLN A 40 1.82 -13.37 -5.42
CA GLN A 40 0.43 -12.88 -5.38
C GLN A 40 0.23 -11.69 -6.31
N VAL A 41 1.19 -10.75 -6.39
CA VAL A 41 1.12 -9.61 -7.30
C VAL A 41 1.06 -10.07 -8.76
N LEU A 42 1.87 -11.07 -9.14
CA LEU A 42 1.88 -11.62 -10.50
C LEU A 42 0.50 -12.13 -10.95
N GLN A 43 -0.31 -12.66 -10.03
CA GLN A 43 -1.66 -13.16 -10.32
C GLN A 43 -2.66 -12.04 -10.62
N THR A 44 -2.32 -10.78 -10.28
CA THR A 44 -3.19 -9.62 -10.53
C THR A 44 -2.96 -8.98 -11.88
N TYR A 45 -1.87 -9.32 -12.57
CA TYR A 45 -1.52 -8.70 -13.83
C TYR A 45 -2.52 -9.05 -14.94
N PRO A 46 -2.70 -8.16 -15.92
CA PRO A 46 -3.48 -8.50 -17.11
C PRO A 46 -2.97 -9.77 -17.79
N ASN A 47 -3.85 -10.46 -18.49
CA ASN A 47 -3.45 -11.59 -19.33
C ASN A 47 -2.47 -11.12 -20.43
N ASP A 48 -1.58 -12.01 -20.85
CA ASP A 48 -0.63 -11.82 -21.95
C ASP A 48 0.37 -10.65 -21.77
N VAL A 49 0.57 -10.16 -20.54
CA VAL A 49 1.65 -9.18 -20.29
C VAL A 49 3.01 -9.85 -20.38
N ARG A 50 3.95 -9.18 -21.04
CA ARG A 50 5.36 -9.55 -20.96
C ARG A 50 5.94 -9.00 -19.67
N LEU A 51 6.40 -9.91 -18.80
CA LEU A 51 7.20 -9.55 -17.63
C LEU A 51 8.58 -9.04 -18.07
N CYS A 52 9.04 -7.96 -17.46
CA CYS A 52 10.42 -7.53 -17.58
C CYS A 52 11.33 -8.44 -16.75
N ARG A 53 12.62 -8.46 -17.09
CA ARG A 53 13.65 -9.15 -16.31
C ARG A 53 14.41 -8.21 -15.37
N THR A 54 13.85 -7.02 -15.12
CA THR A 54 14.50 -6.00 -14.31
C THR A 54 14.64 -6.48 -12.86
N VAL A 55 15.88 -6.58 -12.40
CA VAL A 55 16.23 -6.85 -11.01
C VAL A 55 17.27 -5.82 -10.60
N ALA A 56 16.87 -4.90 -9.73
CA ALA A 56 17.68 -3.75 -9.39
C ALA A 56 17.68 -3.47 -7.88
N THR A 57 18.69 -2.71 -7.47
CA THR A 57 18.81 -2.10 -6.16
C THR A 57 18.81 -0.59 -6.32
N VAL A 58 18.13 0.11 -5.41
CA VAL A 58 18.06 1.56 -5.37
C VAL A 58 18.65 2.06 -4.05
N GLU A 59 19.52 3.06 -4.14
CA GLU A 59 20.07 3.75 -2.97
C GLU A 59 20.22 5.25 -3.26
N GLU A 60 20.23 6.05 -2.20
CA GLU A 60 20.63 7.45 -2.26
C GLU A 60 22.12 7.60 -1.93
N VAL A 61 22.91 8.10 -2.88
CA VAL A 61 24.34 8.37 -2.76
C VAL A 61 24.58 9.86 -2.97
N ASN A 62 25.06 10.56 -1.94
CA ASN A 62 25.30 12.01 -1.97
C ASN A 62 24.07 12.85 -2.40
N GLY A 63 22.85 12.40 -2.06
CA GLY A 63 21.60 13.08 -2.44
C GLY A 63 21.10 12.73 -3.85
N GLU A 64 21.75 11.80 -4.54
CA GLU A 64 21.32 11.31 -5.86
C GLU A 64 20.83 9.87 -5.76
N ILE A 65 19.73 9.57 -6.46
CA ILE A 65 19.21 8.20 -6.54
C ILE A 65 20.00 7.42 -7.58
N VAL A 66 20.66 6.36 -7.14
CA VAL A 66 21.42 5.44 -7.98
C VAL A 66 20.67 4.13 -8.09
N ILE A 67 20.51 3.65 -9.32
CA ILE A 67 19.87 2.36 -9.64
C ILE A 67 20.95 1.42 -10.17
N LYS A 68 21.10 0.26 -9.55
CA LYS A 68 22.12 -0.75 -9.89
C LYS A 68 21.45 -2.07 -10.19
N GLY A 69 21.95 -2.80 -11.19
CA GLY A 69 21.48 -4.15 -11.50
C GLY A 69 21.12 -4.33 -12.97
N ASP A 70 20.37 -5.39 -13.25
CA ASP A 70 19.94 -5.72 -14.59
C ASP A 70 18.65 -4.97 -14.89
N ILE A 71 18.69 -4.05 -15.86
CA ILE A 71 17.52 -3.28 -16.30
C ILE A 71 17.13 -3.77 -17.69
N ASP A 72 15.89 -4.24 -17.83
CA ASP A 72 15.37 -4.67 -19.12
C ASP A 72 15.11 -3.47 -20.02
N ILE A 73 15.46 -3.60 -21.31
CA ILE A 73 15.24 -2.57 -22.32
C ILE A 73 14.17 -3.07 -23.27
N PHE A 74 13.04 -2.36 -23.31
CA PHE A 74 11.91 -2.67 -24.18
C PHE A 74 11.54 -1.43 -25.00
N ASP A 75 11.38 -1.61 -26.32
CA ASP A 75 11.15 -0.51 -27.28
C ASP A 75 12.17 0.63 -27.19
N GLY A 76 13.44 0.28 -26.93
CA GLY A 76 14.53 1.24 -26.80
C GLY A 76 14.49 2.10 -25.53
N LYS A 77 13.68 1.72 -24.53
CA LYS A 77 13.57 2.41 -23.25
C LYS A 77 13.85 1.46 -22.09
N GLU A 78 14.54 1.98 -21.09
CA GLU A 78 14.70 1.31 -19.79
C GLU A 78 13.33 1.13 -19.13
N ARG A 79 13.07 -0.08 -18.61
CA ARG A 79 11.81 -0.44 -17.96
C ARG A 79 12.05 -0.80 -16.51
N ILE A 80 12.24 0.21 -15.69
CA ILE A 80 12.31 0.06 -14.23
C ILE A 80 10.91 -0.09 -13.63
N ARG A 81 9.95 0.75 -14.05
CA ARG A 81 8.53 0.63 -13.69
C ARG A 81 7.77 -0.18 -14.74
N TRP A 82 7.79 -1.51 -14.62
CA TRP A 82 7.08 -2.43 -15.53
C TRP A 82 6.69 -3.73 -14.83
N TYR A 83 5.71 -4.46 -15.40
CA TYR A 83 5.26 -5.74 -14.87
C TYR A 83 6.42 -6.69 -14.60
N GLY A 84 6.46 -7.23 -13.38
CA GLY A 84 7.47 -8.19 -12.93
C GLY A 84 8.81 -7.58 -12.53
N THR A 85 8.91 -6.25 -12.43
CA THR A 85 10.13 -5.60 -11.93
C THR A 85 10.36 -5.98 -10.46
N LYS A 86 11.62 -6.18 -10.09
CA LYS A 86 12.04 -6.39 -8.70
C LYS A 86 13.06 -5.33 -8.33
N VAL A 87 12.70 -4.46 -7.39
CA VAL A 87 13.58 -3.41 -6.87
C VAL A 87 13.75 -3.59 -5.36
N THR A 88 14.98 -3.57 -4.86
CA THR A 88 15.25 -3.53 -3.42
C THR A 88 15.85 -2.18 -3.04
N THR A 89 15.44 -1.59 -1.93
CA THR A 89 16.07 -0.37 -1.42
C THR A 89 17.21 -0.70 -0.46
N GLU A 90 18.39 -0.13 -0.67
CA GLU A 90 19.54 -0.29 0.25
C GLU A 90 19.51 0.74 1.38
N THR A 91 19.02 1.95 1.08
CA THR A 91 18.80 3.04 2.02
C THR A 91 17.34 3.47 2.02
N ALA A 92 16.92 4.30 2.98
CA ALA A 92 15.63 4.96 2.85
C ALA A 92 15.72 5.96 1.70
N VAL A 93 14.83 5.83 0.71
CA VAL A 93 14.89 6.62 -0.52
C VAL A 93 13.53 7.20 -0.85
N THR A 94 13.53 8.38 -1.48
CA THR A 94 12.35 8.87 -2.19
C THR A 94 12.53 8.61 -3.67
N PHE A 95 11.83 7.59 -4.18
CA PHE A 95 11.91 7.14 -5.56
C PHE A 95 10.60 7.43 -6.27
N GLU A 96 10.67 8.19 -7.37
CA GLU A 96 9.51 8.60 -8.17
C GLU A 96 8.36 9.22 -7.34
N GLY A 97 8.72 10.03 -6.34
CA GLY A 97 7.78 10.75 -5.47
C GLY A 97 7.20 9.93 -4.31
N MET A 98 7.63 8.68 -4.13
CA MET A 98 7.24 7.83 -3.01
C MET A 98 8.44 7.53 -2.11
N SER A 99 8.26 7.64 -0.80
CA SER A 99 9.29 7.32 0.18
C SER A 99 9.18 5.86 0.61
N PHE A 100 10.28 5.14 0.52
CA PHE A 100 10.38 3.74 0.93
C PHE A 100 11.48 3.60 1.99
N PRO A 101 11.27 2.74 3.02
CA PRO A 101 12.30 2.47 4.01
C PRO A 101 13.46 1.68 3.39
N ALA A 102 14.59 1.61 4.08
CA ALA A 102 15.67 0.70 3.71
C ALA A 102 15.22 -0.76 3.82
N GLY A 103 15.66 -1.60 2.88
CA GLY A 103 15.29 -3.02 2.80
C GLY A 103 13.89 -3.29 2.22
N ALA A 104 13.20 -2.27 1.73
CA ALA A 104 11.89 -2.44 1.09
C ALA A 104 12.04 -3.25 -0.21
N MET A 105 11.14 -4.20 -0.42
CA MET A 105 11.06 -5.03 -1.62
C MET A 105 9.92 -4.47 -2.47
N LEU A 106 10.26 -3.86 -3.60
CA LEU A 106 9.34 -3.09 -4.44
C LEU A 106 9.08 -3.79 -5.78
N THR A 107 7.82 -3.92 -6.13
CA THR A 107 7.36 -4.28 -7.48
C THR A 107 6.28 -3.30 -7.91
N VAL A 108 5.72 -3.48 -9.10
CA VAL A 108 4.54 -2.75 -9.53
C VAL A 108 3.28 -3.61 -9.44
N ASP A 109 2.16 -2.99 -9.11
CA ASP A 109 0.84 -3.61 -9.19
C ASP A 109 0.35 -3.73 -10.65
N LYS A 110 -0.88 -4.25 -10.82
CA LYS A 110 -1.53 -4.38 -12.13
C LYS A 110 -1.72 -3.06 -12.89
N ASP A 111 -1.71 -1.94 -12.19
CA ASP A 111 -1.91 -0.59 -12.72
C ASP A 111 -0.57 0.17 -12.85
N LEU A 112 0.56 -0.53 -12.69
CA LEU A 112 1.93 -0.01 -12.76
C LEU A 112 2.29 1.00 -11.64
N ASN A 113 1.64 0.92 -10.48
CA ASN A 113 2.03 1.68 -9.29
C ASN A 113 3.03 0.89 -8.46
N TRP A 114 4.04 1.57 -7.89
CA TRP A 114 4.94 0.93 -6.94
C TRP A 114 4.20 0.48 -5.69
N ILE A 115 4.46 -0.76 -5.30
CA ILE A 115 3.97 -1.35 -4.06
C ILE A 115 5.11 -2.11 -3.38
N GLU A 116 5.01 -2.24 -2.07
CA GLU A 116 5.92 -3.07 -1.28
C GLU A 116 5.35 -4.49 -1.15
N VAL A 117 6.21 -5.48 -1.35
CA VAL A 117 5.91 -6.89 -1.14
C VAL A 117 6.62 -7.41 0.11
N SER A 118 6.08 -8.48 0.69
CA SER A 118 6.68 -9.15 1.85
C SER A 118 7.82 -10.11 1.49
N SER A 119 7.87 -10.59 0.24
CA SER A 119 8.89 -11.54 -0.23
C SER A 119 8.99 -11.64 -1.78
N TRP A 120 10.06 -12.26 -2.29
CA TRP A 120 10.37 -12.45 -3.74
C TRP A 120 10.01 -13.83 -4.33
N ASP A 121 9.40 -14.68 -3.51
CA ASP A 121 8.91 -16.04 -3.74
C ASP A 121 8.40 -16.35 -5.16
#